data_AF-A0A925HZQ2-F1
#
_entry.id   AF-A0A925HZQ2-F1
#
_cell.length_a   1.000
_cell.length_b   1.000
_cell.length_c   1.000
_cell.angle_alpha   90.00
_cell.angle_beta   90.00
_cell.angle_gamma   90.00
#
_symmetry.space_group_name_H-M   'P 1'
#
loop_
_entity.id
_entity.type
_entity.pdbx_description
1 polymer ?
#
loop_
_entity_poly.entity_id
_entity_poly.type
_entity_poly.pdbx_seq_one_letter_code
_entity_poly.pdbx_strand_id
1 'polypeptide(L)'
;MSRPRFALLLLACASVLCLGDMRGDDAPKSPKGDATNQPSDRPLKAVSGKGKKAPAGVTKPAEEKPAAKEPKGGKAAGEASAEKQPVPMAPAIKPAKLNPTQTRYVKNELLPAFQAGEPLTLLNLVSSQMPRWTDPQIAGMNQLLGENDAPTLDRIVTDVRMNLIRVGMAESGPEYSAREAAIVLRELKRQAEEIVAQVEKLELMQDPLPQPKSLMEFRDYLWTAHVQNNQLINASGLAHQGKLLTQAKVVTKARSTSAADKAIFATDYQKLFDRIKALHQEL
;
A
#
# COMPACT_ATOMS: atom_id res chain seq x y z
N MET A 1 1.93 32.73 -3.60
CA MET A 1 2.51 31.47 -3.08
C MET A 1 3.11 31.76 -1.72
N SER A 2 2.47 31.27 -0.66
CA SER A 2 2.80 31.60 0.73
C SER A 2 4.05 30.81 1.15
N ARG A 3 5.04 31.50 1.73
CA ARG A 3 6.33 30.93 2.18
C ARG A 3 6.30 29.97 3.42
N PRO A 4 5.24 29.81 4.24
CA PRO A 4 5.34 28.99 5.45
C PRO A 4 5.31 27.49 5.18
N ARG A 5 4.78 27.02 4.03
CA ARG A 5 4.77 25.58 3.69
C ARG A 5 6.17 25.02 3.42
N PHE A 6 7.09 25.85 2.92
CA PHE A 6 8.46 25.40 2.58
C PHE A 6 9.35 25.16 3.82
N ALA A 7 9.13 25.90 4.91
CA ALA A 7 9.93 25.78 6.13
C ALA A 7 9.58 24.51 6.93
N LEU A 8 8.30 24.12 6.96
CA LEU A 8 7.85 22.87 7.59
C LEU A 8 8.31 21.63 6.80
N LEU A 9 8.28 21.69 5.47
CA LEU A 9 8.75 20.62 4.59
C LEU A 9 10.26 20.34 4.78
N LEU A 10 11.09 21.39 4.93
CA LEU A 10 12.53 21.24 5.16
C LEU A 10 12.86 20.62 6.53
N LEU A 11 12.05 20.88 7.56
CA LEU A 11 12.24 20.24 8.87
C LEU A 11 11.80 18.77 8.89
N ALA A 12 10.74 18.43 8.16
CA ALA A 12 10.25 17.04 8.04
C ALA A 12 11.21 16.15 7.22
N CYS A 13 11.86 16.69 6.19
CA CYS A 13 12.89 15.94 5.45
C CYS A 13 14.16 15.67 6.29
N ALA A 14 14.50 16.56 7.22
CA ALA A 14 15.67 16.38 8.08
C ALA A 14 15.46 15.28 9.14
N SER A 15 14.24 15.08 9.65
CA SER A 15 13.96 14.05 10.66
C SER A 15 13.95 12.62 10.07
N VAL A 16 13.63 12.44 8.78
CA VAL A 16 13.71 11.13 8.11
C VAL A 16 15.18 10.69 7.89
N LEU A 17 16.10 11.63 7.71
CA LEU A 17 17.53 11.34 7.53
C LEU A 17 18.28 11.07 8.84
N CYS A 18 17.79 11.57 9.98
CA CYS A 18 18.46 11.39 11.28
C CYS A 18 18.11 10.08 12.01
N LEU A 19 17.19 9.26 11.49
CA LEU A 19 16.85 7.93 12.04
C LEU A 19 17.59 6.77 11.33
N GLY A 20 18.49 7.07 10.40
CA GLY A 20 19.16 6.09 9.55
C GLY A 20 20.44 5.44 10.08
N ASP A 21 20.94 5.78 11.27
CA ASP A 21 22.28 5.32 11.71
C ASP A 21 22.35 4.93 13.20
N MET A 22 21.40 4.10 13.65
CA MET A 22 21.46 3.40 14.94
C MET A 22 21.47 1.87 14.79
N ARG A 23 22.12 1.36 13.73
CA ARG A 23 22.60 -0.04 13.73
C ARG A 23 23.97 -0.07 14.37
N GLY A 24 23.96 -0.06 15.71
CA GLY A 24 25.13 -0.45 16.48
C GLY A 24 25.54 -1.87 16.10
N ASP A 25 26.79 -1.97 15.65
CA ASP A 25 27.57 -3.20 15.61
C ASP A 25 27.47 -3.94 16.95
N ASP A 26 27.04 -5.20 16.90
CA ASP A 26 27.69 -6.31 17.59
C ASP A 26 26.95 -7.61 17.26
N ALA A 27 27.45 -8.34 16.26
CA ALA A 27 27.04 -9.72 16.01
C ALA A 27 27.73 -10.64 17.06
N PRO A 28 27.00 -11.54 17.74
CA PRO A 28 27.62 -12.51 18.62
C PRO A 28 28.48 -13.49 17.82
N LYS A 29 29.76 -13.60 18.22
CA LYS A 29 30.72 -14.59 17.69
C LYS A 29 30.17 -16.01 17.86
N SER A 30 30.04 -16.72 16.75
CA SER A 30 29.72 -18.15 16.70
C SER A 30 30.88 -18.97 17.27
N PRO A 31 30.63 -20.01 18.09
CA PRO A 31 31.68 -20.92 18.52
C PRO A 31 32.14 -21.83 17.36
N LYS A 32 33.46 -21.95 17.21
CA LYS A 32 34.13 -22.89 16.30
C LYS A 32 33.85 -24.34 16.72
N GLY A 33 33.37 -25.16 15.79
CA GLY A 33 33.36 -26.62 15.87
C GLY A 33 33.93 -27.18 14.56
N ASP A 34 34.93 -28.05 14.71
CA ASP A 34 35.86 -28.53 13.68
C ASP A 34 35.31 -29.58 12.70
N ALA A 35 35.87 -29.52 11.47
CA ALA A 35 36.28 -30.56 10.51
C ALA A 35 35.23 -31.63 10.08
N THR A 36 35.04 -32.04 8.82
CA THR A 36 35.91 -32.24 7.63
C THR A 36 34.90 -32.64 6.50
N ASN A 37 34.98 -32.34 5.19
CA ASN A 37 35.95 -32.77 4.19
C ASN A 37 35.53 -32.25 2.78
N GLN A 38 36.47 -31.59 2.07
CA GLN A 38 36.74 -31.70 0.61
C GLN A 38 35.85 -30.99 -0.47
N PRO A 39 36.34 -30.74 -1.72
CA PRO A 39 37.13 -29.54 -2.07
C PRO A 39 36.73 -28.80 -3.39
N SER A 40 37.30 -27.58 -3.58
CA SER A 40 37.79 -26.92 -4.83
C SER A 40 36.84 -26.74 -6.04
N ASP A 41 36.83 -25.70 -6.86
CA ASP A 41 37.70 -24.55 -7.13
C ASP A 41 36.91 -23.65 -8.11
N ARG A 42 36.93 -22.33 -7.95
CA ARG A 42 36.95 -21.36 -9.07
C ARG A 42 37.11 -19.91 -8.56
N PRO A 43 38.19 -19.20 -8.92
CA PRO A 43 38.38 -17.81 -8.54
C PRO A 43 37.75 -16.88 -9.58
N LEU A 44 36.88 -15.96 -9.13
CA LEU A 44 36.48 -14.80 -9.93
C LEU A 44 37.38 -13.61 -9.59
N LYS A 45 38.01 -13.10 -10.64
CA LYS A 45 38.95 -11.98 -10.67
C LYS A 45 38.35 -10.70 -10.11
N ALA A 46 39.11 -10.07 -9.21
CA ALA A 46 38.97 -8.67 -8.85
C ALA A 46 39.29 -7.76 -10.04
N VAL A 47 38.41 -6.80 -10.32
CA VAL A 47 38.72 -5.67 -11.20
C VAL A 47 38.87 -4.43 -10.32
N SER A 48 40.12 -4.02 -10.18
CA SER A 48 40.58 -2.75 -9.63
C SER A 48 40.32 -1.65 -10.67
N GLY A 49 39.50 -0.66 -10.31
CA GLY A 49 39.22 0.53 -11.11
C GLY A 49 39.63 1.79 -10.35
N LYS A 50 40.84 2.24 -10.64
CA LYS A 50 41.49 3.46 -10.15
C LYS A 50 40.78 4.72 -10.67
N GLY A 51 40.71 5.75 -9.83
CA GLY A 51 39.93 6.97 -10.04
C GLY A 51 40.46 7.99 -11.05
N LYS A 52 39.74 9.11 -11.14
CA LYS A 52 40.16 10.44 -11.66
C LYS A 52 39.00 11.41 -11.34
N LYS A 53 39.22 12.36 -10.42
CA LYS A 53 39.70 13.74 -10.64
C LYS A 53 38.51 14.72 -10.82
N ALA A 54 38.25 15.47 -9.75
CA ALA A 54 37.47 16.69 -9.77
C ALA A 54 38.16 17.79 -10.61
N PRO A 55 37.40 18.79 -11.05
CA PRO A 55 37.89 20.15 -10.89
C PRO A 55 36.87 21.05 -10.18
N ALA A 56 37.44 21.84 -9.27
CA ALA A 56 36.85 23.02 -8.68
C ALA A 56 36.59 24.10 -9.74
N GLY A 57 35.47 24.82 -9.59
CA GLY A 57 35.15 26.02 -10.34
C GLY A 57 34.41 27.00 -9.43
N VAL A 58 35.19 27.89 -8.81
CA VAL A 58 34.74 29.07 -8.06
C VAL A 58 34.59 30.25 -9.02
N THR A 59 33.53 31.04 -8.87
CA THR A 59 33.35 32.51 -9.15
C THR A 59 31.86 32.74 -9.43
N LYS A 60 31.16 33.82 -9.08
CA LYS A 60 31.31 35.02 -8.23
C LYS A 60 29.88 35.64 -8.19
N PRO A 61 29.43 36.33 -7.14
CA PRO A 61 28.07 36.86 -7.05
C PRO A 61 27.93 38.22 -7.76
N ALA A 62 26.77 38.50 -8.35
CA ALA A 62 26.38 39.81 -8.88
C ALA A 62 24.98 40.22 -8.41
N GLU A 63 24.97 41.26 -7.57
CA GLU A 63 24.09 42.43 -7.51
C GLU A 63 22.61 42.40 -7.95
N GLU A 64 21.76 42.65 -6.93
CA GLU A 64 20.59 43.55 -6.81
C GLU A 64 19.81 44.15 -8.01
N LYS A 65 18.49 43.84 -8.00
CA LYS A 65 17.29 44.75 -8.02
C LYS A 65 16.92 45.55 -9.31
N PRO A 66 15.72 46.18 -9.40
CA PRO A 66 14.37 45.60 -9.44
C PRO A 66 13.49 46.20 -10.58
N ALA A 67 12.42 45.56 -11.03
CA ALA A 67 11.31 46.29 -11.68
C ALA A 67 10.02 45.48 -11.74
N ALA A 68 8.96 46.10 -11.22
CA ALA A 68 7.57 45.70 -11.32
C ALA A 68 7.07 45.75 -12.78
N LYS A 69 6.16 44.83 -13.13
CA LYS A 69 5.04 45.09 -14.03
C LYS A 69 3.98 44.00 -13.87
N GLU A 70 2.83 44.42 -13.36
CA GLU A 70 1.56 43.70 -13.44
C GLU A 70 1.18 43.43 -14.90
N PRO A 71 0.46 42.32 -15.15
CA PRO A 71 -0.61 42.37 -16.13
C PRO A 71 -1.95 42.02 -15.48
N LYS A 72 -2.90 42.95 -15.66
CA LYS A 72 -4.33 42.77 -15.54
C LYS A 72 -4.82 41.70 -16.53
N GLY A 73 -5.81 40.92 -16.10
CA GLY A 73 -6.83 40.35 -17.00
C GLY A 73 -6.85 38.83 -17.06
N GLY A 74 -7.85 38.22 -16.41
CA GLY A 74 -8.13 36.80 -16.52
C GLY A 74 -9.49 36.45 -15.94
N LYS A 75 -10.53 36.64 -16.75
CA LYS A 75 -11.93 36.30 -16.50
C LYS A 75 -12.05 34.77 -16.37
N ALA A 76 -12.12 34.24 -15.14
CA ALA A 76 -12.37 32.81 -14.91
C ALA A 76 -13.86 32.53 -15.06
N ALA A 77 -14.21 31.85 -16.15
CA ALA A 77 -15.47 31.16 -16.31
C ALA A 77 -15.57 30.10 -15.21
N GLY A 78 -16.67 30.13 -14.45
CA GLY A 78 -16.99 29.09 -13.48
C GLY A 78 -17.17 27.76 -14.20
N GLU A 79 -16.20 26.87 -14.02
CA GLU A 79 -16.34 25.46 -14.32
C GLU A 79 -17.51 24.92 -13.51
N ALA A 80 -18.46 24.33 -14.24
CA ALA A 80 -19.57 23.59 -13.69
C ALA A 80 -19.03 22.50 -12.77
N SER A 81 -19.40 22.57 -11.49
CA SER A 81 -19.30 21.47 -10.54
C SER A 81 -19.93 20.23 -11.19
N ALA A 82 -19.07 19.31 -11.62
CA ALA A 82 -19.47 17.96 -11.96
C ALA A 82 -20.07 17.34 -10.70
N GLU A 83 -21.39 17.32 -10.68
CA GLU A 83 -22.24 16.64 -9.72
C GLU A 83 -21.71 15.21 -9.55
N LYS A 84 -21.06 14.95 -8.42
CA LYS A 84 -20.59 13.62 -8.01
C LYS A 84 -21.82 12.72 -7.93
N GLN A 85 -22.11 12.00 -9.02
CA GLN A 85 -23.08 10.92 -8.97
C GLN A 85 -22.65 9.95 -7.86
N PRO A 86 -23.54 9.64 -6.90
CA PRO A 86 -23.22 8.71 -5.83
C PRO A 86 -22.83 7.39 -6.47
N VAL A 87 -21.62 6.92 -6.16
CA VAL A 87 -21.16 5.60 -6.58
C VAL A 87 -22.22 4.61 -6.08
N PRO A 88 -22.89 3.85 -6.97
CA PRO A 88 -23.94 2.94 -6.56
C PRO A 88 -23.32 1.94 -5.57
N MET A 89 -23.73 2.02 -4.31
CA MET A 89 -23.38 1.01 -3.31
C MET A 89 -23.86 -0.31 -3.88
N ALA A 90 -22.92 -1.24 -4.12
CA ALA A 90 -23.26 -2.56 -4.59
C ALA A 90 -24.36 -3.14 -3.68
N PRO A 91 -25.42 -3.75 -4.25
CA PRO A 91 -26.53 -4.25 -3.45
C PRO A 91 -26.00 -5.18 -2.36
N ALA A 92 -26.46 -4.98 -1.13
CA ALA A 92 -26.05 -5.80 0.01
C ALA A 92 -26.37 -7.28 -0.28
N ILE A 93 -25.32 -8.09 -0.47
CA ILE A 93 -25.45 -9.51 -0.76
C ILE A 93 -25.92 -10.21 0.52
N LYS A 94 -27.10 -10.84 0.47
CA LYS A 94 -27.62 -11.62 1.59
C LYS A 94 -26.75 -12.87 1.80
N PRO A 95 -26.29 -13.16 3.03
CA PRO A 95 -25.48 -14.34 3.30
C PRO A 95 -26.30 -15.61 3.05
N ALA A 96 -25.73 -16.56 2.30
CA ALA A 96 -26.33 -17.88 2.13
C ALA A 96 -26.11 -18.72 3.39
N LYS A 97 -27.08 -19.59 3.68
CA LYS A 97 -26.90 -20.63 4.70
C LYS A 97 -25.82 -21.60 4.23
N LEU A 98 -24.72 -21.67 4.95
CA LEU A 98 -23.63 -22.59 4.66
C LEU A 98 -24.07 -24.04 4.88
N ASN A 99 -23.63 -24.94 3.99
CA ASN A 99 -23.83 -26.37 4.20
C ASN A 99 -22.87 -26.89 5.29
N PRO A 100 -23.14 -28.07 5.90
CA PRO A 100 -22.29 -28.61 6.97
C PRO A 100 -20.81 -28.75 6.59
N THR A 101 -20.52 -29.08 5.34
CA THR A 101 -19.15 -29.21 4.82
C THR A 101 -18.43 -27.86 4.79
N GLN A 102 -19.10 -26.79 4.37
CA GLN A 102 -18.57 -25.42 4.36
C GLN A 102 -18.34 -24.91 5.78
N THR A 103 -19.29 -25.14 6.68
CA THR A 103 -19.13 -24.79 8.10
C THR A 103 -17.94 -25.53 8.71
N ARG A 104 -17.79 -26.83 8.43
CA ARG A 104 -16.64 -27.63 8.88
C ARG A 104 -15.33 -27.10 8.31
N TYR A 105 -15.29 -26.78 7.01
CA TYR A 105 -14.11 -26.20 6.37
C TYR A 105 -13.68 -24.89 7.05
N VAL A 106 -14.61 -23.96 7.30
CA VAL A 106 -14.28 -22.69 7.97
C VAL A 106 -13.75 -22.93 9.39
N LYS A 107 -14.45 -23.76 10.18
CA LYS A 107 -14.12 -23.98 11.60
C LYS A 107 -12.86 -24.83 11.81
N ASN A 108 -12.64 -25.84 10.98
CA ASN A 108 -11.63 -26.86 11.24
C ASN A 108 -10.38 -26.73 10.35
N GLU A 109 -10.45 -25.97 9.26
CA GLU A 109 -9.32 -25.82 8.34
C GLU A 109 -8.91 -24.34 8.23
N LEU A 110 -9.83 -23.46 7.82
CA LEU A 110 -9.50 -22.06 7.55
C LEU A 110 -9.12 -21.27 8.81
N LEU A 111 -9.94 -21.33 9.87
CA LEU A 111 -9.68 -20.62 11.12
C LEU A 111 -8.39 -21.08 11.80
N PRO A 112 -8.13 -22.39 11.98
CA PRO A 112 -6.86 -22.86 12.52
C PRO A 112 -5.66 -22.43 11.69
N ALA A 113 -5.73 -22.51 10.36
CA ALA A 113 -4.64 -22.07 9.48
C ALA A 113 -4.36 -20.56 9.60
N PHE A 114 -5.43 -19.76 9.73
CA PHE A 114 -5.31 -18.32 9.98
C PHE A 114 -4.64 -18.03 11.33
N GLN A 115 -5.11 -18.69 12.39
CA GLN A 115 -4.59 -18.53 13.75
C GLN A 115 -3.14 -19.01 13.90
N ALA A 116 -2.74 -20.04 13.15
CA ALA A 116 -1.37 -20.54 13.10
C ALA A 116 -0.41 -19.56 12.39
N GLY A 117 -0.93 -18.59 11.63
CA GLY A 117 -0.12 -17.62 10.90
C GLY A 117 0.66 -18.23 9.74
N GLU A 118 0.15 -19.31 9.14
CA GLU A 118 0.80 -19.99 8.01
C GLU A 118 0.23 -19.49 6.67
N PRO A 119 0.85 -18.48 6.01
CA PRO A 119 0.26 -17.82 4.84
C PRO A 119 0.11 -18.78 3.65
N LEU A 120 1.09 -19.64 3.39
CA LEU A 120 1.03 -20.57 2.26
C LEU A 120 -0.04 -21.65 2.46
N THR A 121 -0.15 -22.20 3.67
CA THR A 121 -1.17 -23.19 4.01
C THR A 121 -2.56 -22.61 3.80
N LEU A 122 -2.82 -21.41 4.35
CA LEU A 122 -4.10 -20.73 4.21
C LEU A 122 -4.42 -20.43 2.75
N LEU A 123 -3.44 -19.96 1.98
CA LEU A 123 -3.65 -19.62 0.58
C LEU A 123 -3.93 -20.87 -0.28
N ASN A 124 -3.23 -21.97 -0.04
CA ASN A 124 -3.51 -23.25 -0.70
C ASN A 124 -4.94 -23.77 -0.40
N LEU A 125 -5.37 -23.66 0.85
CA LEU A 125 -6.74 -24.03 1.26
C LEU A 125 -7.79 -23.18 0.53
N VAL A 126 -7.59 -21.87 0.48
CA VAL A 126 -8.59 -20.94 -0.07
C VAL A 126 -8.59 -20.92 -1.59
N SER A 127 -7.42 -20.79 -2.23
CA SER A 127 -7.31 -20.65 -3.69
C SER A 127 -7.86 -21.86 -4.45
N SER A 128 -7.77 -23.06 -3.87
CA SER A 128 -8.32 -24.29 -4.49
C SER A 128 -9.85 -24.34 -4.50
N GLN A 129 -10.51 -23.66 -3.55
CA GLN A 129 -11.96 -23.68 -3.38
C GLN A 129 -12.64 -22.41 -3.92
N MET A 130 -11.95 -21.27 -3.92
CA MET A 130 -12.47 -19.95 -4.29
C MET A 130 -13.22 -19.91 -5.64
N PRO A 131 -12.76 -20.58 -6.73
CA PRO A 131 -13.48 -20.56 -7.99
C PRO A 131 -14.89 -21.17 -7.93
N ARG A 132 -15.17 -21.99 -6.91
CA ARG A 132 -16.44 -22.70 -6.72
C ARG A 132 -17.42 -21.94 -5.83
N TRP A 133 -16.96 -20.91 -5.13
CA TRP A 133 -17.79 -20.16 -4.18
C TRP A 133 -18.49 -18.98 -4.83
N THR A 134 -19.81 -18.96 -4.64
CA THR A 134 -20.69 -17.85 -5.04
C THR A 134 -20.62 -16.69 -4.04
N ASP A 135 -21.05 -15.48 -4.44
CA ASP A 135 -21.03 -14.31 -3.55
C ASP A 135 -21.84 -14.52 -2.26
N PRO A 136 -23.04 -15.12 -2.29
CA PRO A 136 -23.78 -15.44 -1.07
C PRO A 136 -23.05 -16.44 -0.15
N GLN A 137 -22.31 -17.40 -0.71
CA GLN A 137 -21.52 -18.34 0.09
C GLN A 137 -20.34 -17.65 0.78
N ILE A 138 -19.63 -16.77 0.06
CA ILE A 138 -18.55 -15.95 0.65
C ILE A 138 -19.12 -15.06 1.76
N ALA A 139 -20.28 -14.43 1.55
CA ALA A 139 -20.96 -13.64 2.58
C ALA A 139 -21.33 -14.49 3.81
N GLY A 140 -21.81 -15.73 3.61
CA GLY A 140 -22.06 -16.67 4.72
C GLY A 140 -20.80 -17.08 5.47
N MET A 141 -19.68 -17.29 4.75
CA MET A 141 -18.37 -17.57 5.37
C MET A 141 -17.85 -16.37 6.15
N ASN A 142 -18.01 -15.15 5.63
CA ASN A 142 -17.63 -13.91 6.32
C ASN A 142 -18.44 -13.72 7.60
N GLN A 143 -19.73 -14.06 7.60
CA GLN A 143 -20.54 -14.05 8.81
C GLN A 143 -19.97 -15.03 9.85
N LEU A 144 -19.68 -16.27 9.45
CA LEU A 144 -19.12 -17.29 10.35
C LEU A 144 -17.72 -16.92 10.86
N LEU A 145 -16.87 -16.29 10.02
CA LEU A 145 -15.58 -15.76 10.44
C LEU A 145 -15.75 -14.65 11.48
N GLY A 146 -16.69 -13.73 11.26
CA GLY A 146 -17.02 -12.66 12.22
C GLY A 146 -17.55 -13.17 13.56
N GLU A 147 -18.32 -14.27 13.56
CA GLU A 147 -18.76 -14.97 14.79
C GLU A 147 -17.59 -15.54 15.61
N ASN A 148 -16.40 -15.66 15.02
CA ASN A 148 -15.18 -16.17 15.66
C ASN A 148 -14.08 -15.08 15.75
N ASP A 149 -14.46 -13.80 15.71
CA ASP A 149 -13.57 -12.63 15.77
C ASP A 149 -12.45 -12.64 14.70
N ALA A 150 -12.68 -13.32 13.57
CA ALA A 150 -11.75 -13.34 12.45
C ALA A 150 -12.12 -12.28 11.39
N PRO A 151 -11.14 -11.74 10.64
CA PRO A 151 -11.43 -10.85 9.53
C PRO A 151 -12.22 -11.55 8.43
N THR A 152 -12.81 -10.75 7.52
CA THR A 152 -13.47 -11.30 6.33
C THR A 152 -12.48 -12.08 5.47
N LEU A 153 -12.98 -13.05 4.70
CA LEU A 153 -12.19 -13.85 3.78
C LEU A 153 -11.39 -12.96 2.80
N ASP A 154 -12.03 -11.90 2.28
CA ASP A 154 -11.42 -10.93 1.39
C ASP A 154 -10.18 -10.28 2.03
N ARG A 155 -10.29 -9.90 3.31
CA ARG A 155 -9.20 -9.32 4.10
C ARG A 155 -8.09 -10.31 4.34
N ILE A 156 -8.43 -11.53 4.79
CA ILE A 156 -7.47 -12.59 5.07
C ILE A 156 -6.64 -12.92 3.83
N VAL A 157 -7.30 -13.18 2.69
CA VAL A 157 -6.60 -13.55 1.44
C VAL A 157 -5.71 -12.42 0.96
N THR A 158 -6.21 -11.17 1.01
CA THR A 158 -5.44 -9.99 0.60
C THR A 158 -4.20 -9.80 1.47
N ASP A 159 -4.35 -9.86 2.79
CA ASP A 159 -3.24 -9.68 3.73
C ASP A 159 -2.19 -10.78 3.56
N VAL A 160 -2.60 -12.03 3.36
CA VAL A 160 -1.69 -13.14 3.08
C VAL A 160 -0.93 -12.94 1.77
N ARG A 161 -1.61 -12.56 0.68
CA ARG A 161 -0.96 -12.27 -0.61
C ARG A 161 0.03 -11.12 -0.49
N MET A 162 -0.36 -10.04 0.17
CA MET A 162 0.51 -8.88 0.39
C MET A 162 1.72 -9.22 1.27
N ASN A 163 1.54 -10.07 2.28
CA ASN A 163 2.64 -10.55 3.10
C ASN A 163 3.64 -11.38 2.29
N LEU A 164 3.16 -12.33 1.47
CA LEU A 164 4.02 -13.12 0.58
C LEU A 164 4.79 -12.24 -0.41
N ILE A 165 4.16 -11.21 -0.97
CA ILE A 165 4.83 -10.23 -1.82
C ILE A 165 5.92 -9.49 -1.05
N ARG A 166 5.63 -9.02 0.16
CA ARG A 166 6.57 -8.26 0.99
C ARG A 166 7.82 -9.06 1.36
N VAL A 167 7.67 -10.36 1.62
CA VAL A 167 8.79 -11.25 1.98
C VAL A 167 9.46 -11.89 0.75
N GLY A 168 9.07 -11.52 -0.47
CA GLY A 168 9.68 -12.04 -1.70
C GLY A 168 9.27 -13.48 -2.06
N MET A 169 8.16 -13.97 -1.51
CA MET A 169 7.63 -15.33 -1.73
C MET A 169 6.32 -15.33 -2.54
N ALA A 170 6.07 -14.29 -3.34
CA ALA A 170 4.85 -14.19 -4.15
C ALA A 170 4.66 -15.40 -5.08
N GLU A 171 5.76 -15.91 -5.63
CA GLU A 171 5.78 -17.04 -6.58
C GLU A 171 5.61 -18.41 -5.89
N SER A 172 5.81 -18.49 -4.57
CA SER A 172 5.63 -19.73 -3.81
C SER A 172 4.16 -20.05 -3.53
N GLY A 173 3.27 -19.06 -3.65
CA GLY A 173 1.83 -19.24 -3.50
C GLY A 173 1.19 -19.81 -4.78
N PRO A 174 -0.01 -20.40 -4.67
CA PRO A 174 -0.77 -20.83 -5.84
C PRO A 174 -1.07 -19.64 -6.76
N GLU A 175 -1.21 -19.89 -8.07
CA GLU A 175 -1.62 -18.83 -9.00
C GLU A 175 -3.00 -18.26 -8.63
N TYR A 176 -3.21 -16.98 -8.87
CA TYR A 176 -4.52 -16.35 -8.67
C TYR A 176 -5.55 -17.01 -9.58
N SER A 177 -6.72 -17.32 -9.03
CA SER A 177 -7.92 -17.47 -9.84
C SER A 177 -8.51 -16.10 -10.18
N ALA A 178 -9.33 -16.00 -11.24
CA ALA A 178 -9.99 -14.73 -11.59
C ALA A 178 -10.86 -14.20 -10.44
N ARG A 179 -11.57 -15.10 -9.74
CA ARG A 179 -12.40 -14.79 -8.58
C ARG A 179 -11.56 -14.22 -7.43
N GLU A 180 -10.46 -14.89 -7.11
CA GLU A 180 -9.53 -14.45 -6.08
C GLU A 180 -8.91 -13.10 -6.43
N ALA A 181 -8.47 -12.91 -7.68
CA ALA A 181 -7.95 -11.63 -8.14
C ALA A 181 -8.98 -10.49 -7.96
N ALA A 182 -10.25 -10.73 -8.27
CA ALA A 182 -11.31 -9.73 -8.07
C ALA A 182 -11.49 -9.36 -6.60
N ILE A 183 -11.46 -10.35 -5.70
CA ILE A 183 -11.56 -10.16 -4.25
C ILE A 183 -10.37 -9.33 -3.74
N VAL A 184 -9.15 -9.73 -4.11
CA VAL A 184 -7.93 -9.03 -3.70
C VAL A 184 -7.93 -7.60 -4.21
N LEU A 185 -8.26 -7.37 -5.48
CA LEU A 185 -8.37 -6.03 -6.05
C LEU A 185 -9.38 -5.17 -5.28
N ARG A 186 -10.56 -5.71 -4.98
CA ARG A 186 -11.61 -5.00 -4.24
C ARG A 186 -11.13 -4.53 -2.87
N GLU A 187 -10.47 -5.43 -2.14
CA GLU A 187 -9.96 -5.12 -0.81
C GLU A 187 -8.76 -4.16 -0.86
N LEU A 188 -7.83 -4.30 -1.81
CA LEU A 188 -6.75 -3.33 -2.03
C LEU A 188 -7.28 -1.93 -2.29
N LYS A 189 -8.32 -1.81 -3.14
CA LYS A 189 -8.97 -0.53 -3.43
C LYS A 189 -9.60 0.05 -2.15
N ARG A 190 -10.38 -0.76 -1.43
CA ARG A 190 -11.06 -0.33 -0.20
C ARG A 190 -10.06 0.21 0.83
N GLN A 191 -8.97 -0.53 1.09
CA GLN A 191 -7.92 -0.12 2.03
C GLN A 191 -7.23 1.18 1.61
N ALA A 192 -6.87 1.32 0.34
CA ALA A 192 -6.22 2.52 -0.17
C ALA A 192 -7.16 3.74 -0.12
N GLU A 193 -8.43 3.59 -0.51
CA GLU A 193 -9.44 4.65 -0.43
C GLU A 193 -9.77 5.04 1.01
N GLU A 194 -9.79 4.08 1.94
CA GLU A 194 -9.97 4.34 3.37
C GLU A 194 -8.84 5.20 3.93
N ILE A 195 -7.58 4.86 3.63
CA ILE A 195 -6.42 5.66 4.04
C ILE A 195 -6.49 7.07 3.44
N VAL A 196 -6.78 7.18 2.15
CA VAL A 196 -6.96 8.47 1.48
C VAL A 196 -8.04 9.31 2.17
N ALA A 197 -9.19 8.72 2.47
CA ALA A 197 -10.29 9.41 3.12
C ALA A 197 -9.99 9.80 4.57
N GLN A 198 -9.15 9.04 5.29
CA GLN A 198 -8.68 9.40 6.63
C GLN A 198 -7.73 10.61 6.56
N VAL A 199 -6.78 10.60 5.61
CA VAL A 199 -5.80 11.67 5.43
C VAL A 199 -6.46 12.98 4.99
N GLU A 200 -7.40 12.92 4.04
CA GLU A 200 -8.12 14.12 3.55
C GLU A 200 -8.94 14.83 4.65
N LYS A 201 -9.27 14.14 5.74
CA LYS A 201 -10.02 14.72 6.87
C LYS A 201 -9.14 15.32 7.97
N LEU A 202 -7.82 15.18 7.86
CA LEU A 202 -6.89 15.70 8.87
C LEU A 202 -6.94 17.23 8.93
N GLU A 203 -6.84 17.78 10.14
CA GLU A 203 -6.72 19.22 10.35
C GLU A 203 -5.48 19.79 9.64
N LEU A 204 -4.40 19.00 9.54
CA LEU A 204 -3.17 19.37 8.86
C LEU A 204 -3.34 19.57 7.34
N MET A 205 -4.43 19.05 6.75
CA MET A 205 -4.76 19.26 5.33
C MET A 205 -5.66 20.49 5.12
N GLN A 206 -6.14 21.15 6.19
CA GLN A 206 -7.01 22.31 6.10
C GLN A 206 -6.22 23.60 5.85
N ASP A 207 -6.86 24.58 5.20
CA ASP A 207 -6.32 25.92 5.01
C ASP A 207 -7.26 26.92 5.71
N PRO A 208 -6.79 27.67 6.73
CA PRO A 208 -5.42 27.76 7.22
C PRO A 208 -4.96 26.55 8.04
N LEU A 209 -3.65 26.29 8.01
CA LEU A 209 -3.01 25.27 8.86
C LEU A 209 -3.28 25.56 10.34
N PRO A 210 -3.49 24.52 11.17
CA PRO A 210 -3.70 24.70 12.60
C PRO A 210 -2.45 25.33 13.25
N GLN A 211 -2.68 26.30 14.13
CA GLN A 211 -1.63 26.93 14.92
C GLN A 211 -1.60 26.31 16.32
N PRO A 212 -0.59 25.47 16.63
CA PRO A 212 -0.52 24.83 17.93
C PRO A 212 -0.30 25.88 19.03
N LYS A 213 -1.05 25.77 20.13
CA LYS A 213 -0.99 26.66 21.29
C LYS A 213 0.13 26.28 22.25
N SER A 214 0.68 25.07 22.12
CA SER A 214 1.73 24.53 22.97
C SER A 214 2.72 23.66 22.20
N LEU A 215 3.90 23.45 22.77
CA LEU A 215 4.89 22.51 22.21
C LEU A 215 4.38 21.07 22.15
N MET A 216 3.50 20.68 23.07
CA MET A 216 2.90 19.34 23.09
C MET A 216 1.96 19.14 21.91
N GLU A 217 1.10 20.11 21.64
CA GLU A 217 0.20 20.09 20.48
C GLU A 217 0.98 20.11 19.15
N PHE A 218 2.07 20.89 19.08
CA PHE A 218 2.96 20.86 17.92
C PHE A 218 3.59 19.47 17.71
N ARG A 219 4.08 18.83 18.78
CA ARG A 219 4.62 17.46 18.72
C ARG A 219 3.57 16.46 18.25
N ASP A 220 2.35 16.55 18.77
CA ASP A 220 1.26 15.64 18.42
C ASP A 220 0.84 15.81 16.95
N TYR A 221 0.87 17.03 16.42
CA TYR A 221 0.70 17.28 14.99
C TYR A 221 1.82 16.68 14.14
N LEU A 222 3.09 16.84 14.53
CA LEU A 222 4.21 16.22 13.82
C LEU A 222 4.13 14.69 13.83
N TRP A 223 3.76 14.10 14.97
CA TRP A 223 3.57 12.66 15.08
C TRP A 223 2.41 12.19 14.19
N THR A 224 1.29 12.91 14.19
CA THR A 224 0.15 12.62 13.32
C THR A 224 0.57 12.69 11.85
N ALA A 225 1.26 13.75 11.44
CA ALA A 225 1.79 13.86 10.07
C ALA A 225 2.68 12.67 9.71
N HIS A 226 3.60 12.28 10.60
CA HIS A 226 4.48 11.13 10.37
C HIS A 226 3.72 9.80 10.18
N VAL A 227 2.77 9.50 11.07
CA VAL A 227 1.96 8.27 10.97
C VAL A 227 1.18 8.25 9.65
N GLN A 228 0.56 9.37 9.29
CA GLN A 228 -0.26 9.51 8.09
C GLN A 228 0.57 9.43 6.81
N ASN A 229 1.79 9.98 6.84
CA ASN A 229 2.76 9.85 5.78
C ASN A 229 3.12 8.37 5.50
N ASN A 230 3.37 7.59 6.57
CA ASN A 230 3.63 6.16 6.45
C ASN A 230 2.39 5.39 5.91
N GLN A 231 1.18 5.80 6.31
CA GLN A 231 -0.05 5.23 5.78
C GLN A 231 -0.20 5.51 4.28
N LEU A 232 0.11 6.73 3.80
CA LEU A 232 0.10 7.05 2.38
C LEU A 232 1.13 6.25 1.58
N ILE A 233 2.33 6.03 2.13
CA ILE A 233 3.34 5.15 1.52
C ILE A 233 2.79 3.73 1.37
N ASN A 234 2.13 3.21 2.41
CA ASN A 234 1.49 1.89 2.36
C ASN A 234 0.37 1.85 1.31
N ALA A 235 -0.51 2.85 1.28
CA ALA A 235 -1.59 2.96 0.30
C ALA A 235 -1.06 3.01 -1.14
N SER A 236 0.05 3.72 -1.37
CA SER A 236 0.75 3.77 -2.65
C SER A 236 1.23 2.37 -3.08
N GLY A 237 1.79 1.61 -2.13
CA GLY A 237 2.13 0.20 -2.34
C GLY A 237 0.91 -0.67 -2.72
N LEU A 238 -0.23 -0.49 -2.05
CA LEU A 238 -1.47 -1.20 -2.37
C LEU A 238 -1.97 -0.87 -3.79
N ALA A 239 -2.00 0.42 -4.15
CA ALA A 239 -2.42 0.85 -5.48
C ALA A 239 -1.48 0.33 -6.57
N HIS A 240 -0.18 0.31 -6.31
CA HIS A 240 0.80 -0.27 -7.23
C HIS A 240 0.56 -1.78 -7.45
N GLN A 241 0.33 -2.55 -6.38
CA GLN A 241 0.00 -3.98 -6.51
C GLN A 241 -1.32 -4.21 -7.24
N GLY A 242 -2.33 -3.37 -6.99
CA GLY A 242 -3.59 -3.40 -7.73
C GLY A 242 -3.37 -3.21 -9.23
N LYS A 243 -2.54 -2.23 -9.63
CA LYS A 243 -2.15 -2.02 -11.02
C LYS A 243 -1.49 -3.27 -11.62
N LEU A 244 -0.47 -3.83 -10.95
CA LEU A 244 0.21 -5.04 -11.45
C LEU A 244 -0.76 -6.21 -11.63
N LEU A 245 -1.67 -6.41 -10.68
CA LEU A 245 -2.64 -7.50 -10.72
C LEU A 245 -3.69 -7.30 -11.83
N THR A 246 -4.16 -6.08 -12.10
CA THR A 246 -5.06 -5.81 -13.24
C THR A 246 -4.41 -6.10 -14.60
N GLN A 247 -3.07 -5.98 -14.70
CA GLN A 247 -2.29 -6.29 -15.90
C GLN A 247 -1.97 -7.79 -16.03
N ALA A 248 -2.21 -8.58 -14.98
CA ALA A 248 -1.90 -10.01 -14.98
C ALA A 248 -2.79 -10.78 -15.96
N LYS A 249 -2.23 -11.84 -16.55
CA LYS A 249 -2.91 -12.69 -17.55
C LYS A 249 -4.25 -13.24 -17.04
N VAL A 250 -4.35 -13.57 -15.76
CA VAL A 250 -5.59 -14.08 -15.13
C VAL A 250 -6.76 -13.10 -15.29
N VAL A 251 -6.53 -11.80 -15.10
CA VAL A 251 -7.56 -10.77 -15.22
C VAL A 251 -7.93 -10.56 -16.69
N THR A 252 -6.94 -10.46 -17.57
CA THR A 252 -7.19 -10.27 -19.02
C THR A 252 -7.98 -11.41 -19.67
N LYS A 253 -7.92 -12.62 -19.09
CA LYS A 253 -8.61 -13.82 -19.59
C LYS A 253 -9.93 -14.11 -18.87
N ALA A 254 -10.32 -13.32 -17.88
CA ALA A 254 -11.49 -13.54 -17.03
C ALA A 254 -12.82 -13.24 -17.75
N ARG A 255 -13.17 -14.02 -18.78
CA ARG A 255 -14.37 -13.81 -19.61
C ARG A 255 -15.69 -14.16 -18.90
N SER A 256 -15.65 -15.06 -17.91
CA SER A 256 -16.82 -15.64 -17.23
C SER A 256 -17.13 -15.06 -15.85
N THR A 257 -16.56 -13.91 -15.49
CA THR A 257 -16.76 -13.30 -14.17
C THR A 257 -18.05 -12.50 -14.07
N SER A 258 -18.50 -12.27 -12.82
CA SER A 258 -19.70 -11.48 -12.52
C SER A 258 -19.55 -10.03 -13.00
N ALA A 259 -20.67 -9.31 -13.15
CA ALA A 259 -20.63 -7.89 -13.50
C ALA A 259 -19.86 -7.04 -12.47
N ALA A 260 -19.98 -7.39 -11.18
CA ALA A 260 -19.25 -6.73 -10.10
C ALA A 260 -17.72 -6.96 -10.21
N ASP A 261 -17.31 -8.17 -10.58
CA ASP A 261 -15.89 -8.49 -10.79
C ASP A 261 -15.33 -7.78 -12.03
N LYS A 262 -16.12 -7.68 -13.11
CA LYS A 262 -15.72 -6.89 -14.28
C LYS A 262 -15.54 -5.41 -13.94
N ALA A 263 -16.42 -4.86 -13.10
CA ALA A 263 -16.29 -3.49 -12.64
C ALA A 263 -15.02 -3.28 -11.79
N ILE A 264 -14.63 -4.24 -10.95
CA ILE A 264 -13.38 -4.11 -10.19
C ILE A 264 -12.15 -4.21 -11.09
N PHE A 265 -12.15 -5.08 -12.09
CA PHE A 265 -11.06 -5.18 -13.07
C PHE A 265 -10.89 -3.93 -13.92
N ALA A 266 -11.97 -3.16 -14.12
CA ALA A 266 -11.94 -1.89 -14.82
C ALA A 266 -11.48 -0.70 -13.93
N THR A 267 -11.17 -0.92 -12.65
CA THR A 267 -10.70 0.15 -11.76
C THR A 267 -9.34 0.66 -12.22
N ASP A 268 -9.21 1.98 -12.37
CA ASP A 268 -7.95 2.64 -12.68
C ASP A 268 -7.10 2.83 -11.42
N TYR A 269 -6.28 1.82 -11.11
CA TYR A 269 -5.33 1.88 -10.00
C TYR A 269 -4.20 2.88 -10.23
N GLN A 270 -3.91 3.26 -11.47
CA GLN A 270 -2.92 4.31 -11.75
C GLN A 270 -3.44 5.66 -11.27
N LYS A 271 -4.71 5.99 -11.58
CA LYS A 271 -5.35 7.19 -11.05
C LYS A 271 -5.39 7.22 -9.53
N LEU A 272 -5.66 6.08 -8.88
CA LEU A 272 -5.63 5.98 -7.41
C LEU A 272 -4.21 6.21 -6.87
N PHE A 273 -3.20 5.60 -7.48
CA PHE A 273 -1.78 5.80 -7.13
C PHE A 273 -1.37 7.28 -7.26
N ASP A 274 -1.74 7.94 -8.35
CA ASP A 274 -1.41 9.34 -8.59
C ASP A 274 -2.10 10.27 -7.57
N ARG A 275 -3.34 9.98 -7.19
CA ARG A 275 -4.05 10.70 -6.11
C ARG A 275 -3.32 10.55 -4.77
N ILE A 276 -2.92 9.34 -4.40
CA ILE A 276 -2.18 9.09 -3.15
C ILE A 276 -0.85 9.86 -3.15
N LYS A 277 -0.15 9.86 -4.29
CA LYS A 277 1.11 10.60 -4.44
C LYS A 277 0.91 12.12 -4.32
N ALA A 278 -0.18 12.67 -4.85
CA ALA A 278 -0.50 14.08 -4.69
C ALA A 278 -0.73 14.45 -3.21
N LEU A 279 -1.53 13.66 -2.49
CA LEU A 279 -1.74 13.84 -1.04
C LEU A 279 -0.44 13.76 -0.25
N HIS A 280 0.45 12.84 -0.63
CA HIS A 280 1.77 12.69 0.00
C HIS A 280 2.69 13.90 -0.23
N GLN A 281 2.46 14.71 -1.27
CA GLN A 281 3.21 15.94 -1.52
C GLN A 281 2.61 17.16 -0.80
N GLU A 282 1.34 17.08 -0.41
CA GLU A 282 0.62 18.15 0.28
C GLU A 282 0.79 18.10 1.81
N LEU A 283 0.98 16.89 2.35
CA LEU A 283 1.23 16.61 3.77
C LEU A 283 2.65 17.04 4.19
#